data_AF-A0A2V9L8T0-F1
#
_entry.id   AF-A0A2V9L8T0-F1
#
_cell.length_a   1.000
_cell.length_b   1.000
_cell.length_c   1.000
_cell.angle_alpha   90.00
_cell.angle_beta   90.00
_cell.angle_gamma   90.00
#
_symmetry.space_group_name_H-M   'P 1'
#
loop_
_entity.id
_entity.type
_entity.pdbx_description
1 polymer ?
#
loop_
_entity_poly.entity_id
_entity_poly.type
_entity_poly.pdbx_seq_one_letter_code
_entity_poly.pdbx_strand_id
1 'polypeptide(L)'
;MNPGDVVDLVMELESEVNNGGLHQFFYNSSGDSTSDTINALESIGATVFADILRRAASKFPGNMPPRDTMQRRALMQEKLPRADVFRDLDKEFLAYPEDLSGLIAAYKRQFPNVAFRAREEI
;
A
#
# COMPACT_ATOMS: atom_id res chain seq x y z
N MET A 1 15.89 0.09 3.26
CA MET A 1 14.86 -0.94 3.44
C MET A 1 15.45 -2.25 2.96
N ASN A 2 15.33 -3.36 3.71
CA ASN A 2 15.86 -4.63 3.22
C ASN A 2 14.94 -5.18 2.11
N PRO A 3 15.40 -6.06 1.19
CA PRO A 3 14.56 -6.53 0.08
C PRO A 3 13.31 -7.29 0.53
N GLY A 4 13.37 -7.99 1.67
CA GLY A 4 12.22 -8.66 2.27
C GLY A 4 11.14 -7.66 2.68
N ASP A 5 11.51 -6.59 3.38
CA ASP A 5 10.59 -5.52 3.79
C ASP A 5 9.90 -4.88 2.57
N VAL A 6 10.63 -4.65 1.46
CA VAL A 6 10.07 -4.09 0.23
C VAL A 6 8.94 -4.98 -0.31
N VAL A 7 9.19 -6.29 -0.37
CA VAL A 7 8.17 -7.26 -0.82
C VAL A 7 7.00 -7.32 0.14
N ASP A 8 7.26 -7.40 1.45
CA ASP A 8 6.23 -7.50 2.47
C ASP A 8 5.29 -6.29 2.44
N LEU A 9 5.84 -5.07 2.34
CA LEU A 9 5.03 -3.85 2.28
C LEU A 9 4.13 -3.78 1.05
N VAL A 10 4.62 -4.21 -0.10
CA VAL A 10 3.81 -4.25 -1.34
C VAL A 10 2.72 -5.30 -1.25
N MET A 11 3.05 -6.49 -0.74
CA MET A 11 2.08 -7.58 -0.58
C MET A 11 1.01 -7.26 0.47
N GLU A 12 1.38 -6.60 1.57
CA GLU A 12 0.46 -6.11 2.59
C GLU A 12 -0.52 -5.10 2.01
N LEU A 13 -0.04 -4.11 1.23
CA LEU A 13 -0.90 -3.17 0.53
C LEU A 13 -1.88 -3.88 -0.40
N GLU A 14 -1.37 -4.79 -1.25
CA GLU A 14 -2.21 -5.54 -2.19
C GLU A 14 -3.28 -6.34 -1.44
N SER A 15 -2.92 -7.01 -0.35
CA SER A 15 -3.86 -7.78 0.49
C SER A 15 -4.94 -6.89 1.10
N GLU A 16 -4.56 -5.78 1.72
CA GLU A 16 -5.49 -4.84 2.34
C GLU A 16 -6.47 -4.25 1.33
N VAL A 17 -5.98 -3.84 0.16
CA VAL A 17 -6.82 -3.24 -0.88
C VAL A 17 -7.76 -4.27 -1.51
N ASN A 18 -7.32 -5.51 -1.74
CA ASN A 18 -8.20 -6.59 -2.22
C ASN A 18 -9.27 -6.99 -1.19
N ASN A 19 -8.96 -6.92 0.10
CA ASN A 19 -9.89 -7.31 1.16
C ASN A 19 -10.91 -6.22 1.52
N GLY A 20 -10.50 -4.96 1.57
CA GLY A 20 -11.38 -3.86 2.00
C GLY A 20 -11.02 -2.49 1.44
N GLY A 21 -10.24 -2.44 0.36
CA GLY A 21 -9.84 -1.19 -0.29
C GLY A 21 -8.77 -0.41 0.49
N LEU A 22 -8.42 0.76 -0.05
CA LEU A 22 -7.50 1.72 0.56
C LEU A 22 -8.03 2.20 1.92
N HIS A 23 -9.35 2.20 2.14
CA HIS A 23 -9.91 2.44 3.46
C HIS A 23 -9.37 1.44 4.49
N GLN A 24 -9.40 0.15 4.19
CA GLN A 24 -8.90 -0.88 5.10
C GLN A 24 -7.39 -0.74 5.32
N PHE A 25 -6.62 -0.51 4.25
CA PHE A 25 -5.19 -0.23 4.34
C PHE A 25 -4.88 0.91 5.32
N PHE A 26 -5.55 2.07 5.18
CA PHE A 26 -5.33 3.19 6.10
C PHE A 26 -5.91 2.97 7.49
N TYR A 27 -6.99 2.22 7.64
CA TYR A 27 -7.59 1.97 8.95
C TYR A 27 -6.77 0.98 9.79
N ASN A 28 -6.14 0.00 9.15
CA ASN A 28 -5.32 -1.01 9.80
C ASN A 28 -3.88 -0.52 10.04
N SER A 29 -3.09 -1.34 10.76
CA SER A 29 -1.69 -1.04 11.07
C SER A 29 -0.82 -0.93 9.81
N SER A 30 -1.23 -1.51 8.69
CA SER A 30 -0.55 -1.41 7.39
C SER A 30 -0.38 0.04 6.94
N GLY A 31 -1.33 0.91 7.29
CA GLY A 31 -1.24 2.35 7.06
C GLY A 31 -0.12 3.06 7.83
N ASP A 32 0.45 2.47 8.89
CA ASP A 32 1.60 3.02 9.62
C ASP A 32 2.84 3.14 8.70
N SER A 33 2.91 2.30 7.67
CA SER A 33 4.02 2.23 6.74
C SER A 33 3.73 2.93 5.40
N THR A 34 2.70 3.77 5.30
CA THR A 34 2.27 4.39 4.01
C THR A 34 3.44 4.96 3.19
N SER A 35 4.31 5.76 3.80
CA SER A 35 5.46 6.35 3.10
C SER A 35 6.48 5.29 2.66
N ASP A 36 6.70 4.27 3.48
CA ASP A 36 7.61 3.17 3.19
C ASP A 36 7.05 2.28 2.07
N THR A 37 5.74 2.04 2.06
CA THR A 37 5.03 1.31 1.00
C THR A 37 5.12 2.05 -0.34
N ILE A 38 4.99 3.37 -0.37
CA ILE A 38 5.20 4.17 -1.59
C ILE A 38 6.62 3.96 -2.13
N ASN A 39 7.64 4.06 -1.27
CA ASN A 39 9.04 3.83 -1.66
C ASN A 39 9.28 2.38 -2.12
N ALA A 40 8.59 1.41 -1.51
CA ALA A 40 8.68 0.00 -1.88
C ALA A 40 8.09 -0.25 -3.28
N LEU A 41 6.94 0.34 -3.59
CA LEU A 41 6.34 0.29 -4.92
C LEU A 41 7.27 0.90 -5.98
N GLU A 42 7.86 2.07 -5.71
CA GLU A 42 8.86 2.67 -6.58
C GLU A 42 10.09 1.74 -6.78
N SER A 43 10.55 1.10 -5.70
CA SER A 43 11.72 0.22 -5.73
C SER A 43 11.54 -1.02 -6.61
N ILE A 44 10.30 -1.51 -6.75
CA ILE A 44 9.99 -2.63 -7.64
C ILE A 44 9.57 -2.17 -9.05
N GLY A 45 9.51 -0.86 -9.30
CA GLY A 45 9.07 -0.28 -10.57
C GLY A 45 7.55 -0.20 -10.76
N ALA A 46 6.75 -0.40 -9.71
CA ALA A 46 5.29 -0.31 -9.72
C ALA A 46 4.84 1.17 -9.59
N THR A 47 5.17 1.97 -10.61
CA THR A 47 5.05 3.43 -10.55
C THR A 47 3.61 3.92 -10.56
N VAL A 48 2.69 3.21 -11.22
CA VAL A 48 1.26 3.58 -11.25
C VAL A 48 0.61 3.25 -9.92
N PHE A 49 0.93 2.09 -9.33
CA PHE A 49 0.49 1.78 -7.97
C PHE A 49 1.03 2.79 -6.93
N ALA A 50 2.29 3.22 -7.06
CA ALA A 50 2.87 4.22 -6.18
C ALA A 50 2.15 5.59 -6.30
N ASP A 51 1.75 5.97 -7.50
CA ASP A 51 0.94 7.17 -7.74
C ASP A 51 -0.46 7.07 -7.11
N ILE A 52 -1.15 5.94 -7.28
CA ILE A 52 -2.46 5.69 -6.68
C ILE A 52 -2.38 5.84 -5.16
N LEU A 53 -1.40 5.20 -4.51
CA LEU A 53 -1.23 5.29 -3.06
C LEU A 53 -0.87 6.71 -2.62
N ARG A 54 -0.05 7.44 -3.38
CA ARG A 54 0.24 8.86 -3.11
C ARG A 54 -1.00 9.75 -3.18
N ARG A 55 -1.84 9.60 -4.22
CA ARG A 55 -3.10 10.33 -4.35
C ARG A 55 -4.10 9.96 -3.24
N ALA A 56 -4.04 8.73 -2.74
CA ALA A 56 -4.83 8.31 -1.59
C ALA A 56 -4.31 8.96 -0.29
N ALA A 57 -3.00 8.92 -0.07
CA ALA A 57 -2.33 9.53 1.08
C ALA A 57 -2.50 11.06 1.11
N SER A 58 -2.55 11.73 -0.06
CA SER A 58 -2.72 13.18 -0.14
C SER A 58 -4.10 13.67 0.32
N LYS A 59 -5.06 12.76 0.57
CA LYS A 59 -6.35 13.13 1.17
C LYS A 59 -6.25 13.46 2.66
N PHE A 60 -5.19 13.02 3.33
CA PHE A 60 -4.93 13.37 4.72
C PHE A 60 -4.35 14.79 4.81
N PRO A 61 -4.69 15.58 5.86
CA PRO A 61 -4.03 16.84 6.15
C PRO A 61 -2.50 16.69 6.19
N GLY A 62 -1.78 17.61 5.54
CA GLY A 62 -0.33 17.51 5.39
C GLY A 62 0.13 16.59 4.27
N ASN A 63 -0.79 16.11 3.43
CA ASN A 63 -0.55 15.24 2.26
C ASN A 63 0.02 13.85 2.60
N MET A 64 -0.08 13.41 3.86
CA MET A 64 0.35 12.09 4.30
C MET A 64 -0.43 11.68 5.55
N PRO A 65 -0.86 10.42 5.70
CA PRO A 65 -1.47 9.95 6.93
C PRO A 65 -0.47 9.97 8.11
N PRO A 66 -0.95 10.24 9.34
CA PRO A 66 -0.15 10.01 10.54
C PRO A 66 0.31 8.54 10.63
N ARG A 67 1.55 8.34 11.05
CA ARG A 67 2.09 6.99 11.30
C ARG A 67 1.38 6.29 12.45
N ASP A 68 0.96 7.02 13.48
CA ASP A 68 0.24 6.44 14.61
C ASP A 68 -1.17 6.00 14.21
N THR A 69 -1.47 4.70 14.37
CA THR A 69 -2.76 4.10 14.00
C THR A 69 -3.95 4.83 14.66
N MET A 70 -3.86 5.18 15.95
CA MET A 70 -4.98 5.77 16.67
C MET A 70 -5.26 7.20 16.20
N GLN A 71 -4.22 8.01 16.02
CA GLN A 71 -4.32 9.35 15.46
C GLN A 71 -4.89 9.32 14.04
N ARG A 72 -4.40 8.39 13.21
CA ARG A 72 -4.87 8.22 11.82
C ARG A 72 -6.35 7.83 11.78
N ARG A 73 -6.80 6.87 12.60
CA ARG A 73 -8.21 6.48 12.70
C ARG A 73 -9.12 7.63 13.13
N ALA A 74 -8.72 8.38 14.15
CA ALA A 74 -9.46 9.55 14.59
C ALA A 74 -9.59 10.59 13.45
N LEU A 75 -8.50 10.82 12.72
CA LEU A 75 -8.48 11.73 11.57
C LEU A 75 -9.36 11.22 10.42
N MET A 76 -9.35 9.92 10.13
CA MET A 76 -10.23 9.33 9.11
C MET A 76 -11.70 9.56 9.49
N GLN A 77 -12.06 9.31 10.75
CA GLN A 77 -13.43 9.53 11.24
C GLN A 77 -13.85 11.01 11.15
N GLU A 78 -12.94 11.94 11.47
CA GLU A 78 -13.25 13.37 11.51
C GLU A 78 -13.23 14.03 10.12
N LYS A 79 -12.22 13.72 9.30
CA LYS A 79 -11.91 14.47 8.06
C LYS A 79 -12.25 13.69 6.79
N LEU A 80 -12.35 12.38 6.86
CA LEU A 80 -12.66 11.50 5.73
C LEU A 80 -13.90 10.62 6.00
N PRO A 81 -15.02 11.19 6.50
CA PRO A 81 -16.14 10.40 7.04
C PRO A 81 -16.94 9.63 5.98
N ARG A 82 -16.72 9.92 4.69
CA ARG A 82 -17.41 9.21 3.61
C ARG A 82 -16.70 7.91 3.31
N ALA A 83 -17.43 6.81 3.42
CA ALA A 83 -16.93 5.46 3.13
C ALA A 83 -16.38 5.31 1.70
N ASP A 84 -16.76 6.20 0.77
CA ASP A 84 -16.35 6.15 -0.63
C ASP A 84 -15.27 7.14 -1.02
N VAL A 85 -14.61 7.79 -0.05
CA VAL A 85 -13.57 8.80 -0.30
C VAL A 85 -12.40 8.28 -1.14
N PHE A 86 -12.16 6.96 -1.15
CA PHE A 86 -11.14 6.29 -1.95
C PHE A 86 -11.69 5.49 -3.14
N ARG A 87 -13.01 5.45 -3.36
CA ARG A 87 -13.67 4.50 -4.29
C ARG A 87 -13.09 4.52 -5.70
N ASP A 88 -12.77 5.68 -6.25
CA ASP A 88 -12.22 5.76 -7.61
C ASP A 88 -10.76 5.29 -7.65
N LEU A 89 -9.98 5.55 -6.60
CA LEU A 89 -8.62 5.03 -6.46
C LEU A 89 -8.61 3.52 -6.22
N ASP A 90 -9.59 2.99 -5.48
CA ASP A 90 -9.76 1.55 -5.31
C ASP A 90 -10.03 0.87 -6.66
N LYS A 91 -10.89 1.45 -7.50
CA LYS A 91 -11.14 0.94 -8.86
C LYS A 91 -9.89 0.98 -9.72
N GLU A 92 -9.12 2.06 -9.67
CA GLU A 92 -7.85 2.18 -10.39
C GLU A 92 -6.86 1.11 -9.93
N PHE A 93 -6.74 0.88 -8.61
CA PHE A 93 -5.86 -0.15 -8.05
C PHE A 93 -6.30 -1.56 -8.48
N LEU A 94 -7.59 -1.88 -8.30
CA LEU A 94 -8.17 -3.19 -8.60
C LEU A 94 -8.31 -3.48 -10.11
N ALA A 95 -8.09 -2.47 -10.96
CA ALA A 95 -7.91 -2.69 -12.39
C ALA A 95 -6.56 -3.32 -12.74
N TYR A 96 -5.64 -3.44 -11.77
CA TYR A 96 -4.29 -3.96 -11.93
C TYR A 96 -3.55 -3.32 -13.13
N PRO A 97 -3.29 -2.00 -13.07
CA PRO A 97 -2.74 -1.24 -14.20
C PRO A 97 -1.31 -1.66 -14.59
N GLU A 98 -0.59 -2.35 -13.70
CA GLU A 98 0.72 -2.95 -13.94
C GLU A 98 0.69 -4.43 -13.49
N ASP A 99 1.55 -5.27 -14.05
CA ASP A 99 1.73 -6.66 -13.57
C ASP A 99 2.51 -6.66 -12.25
N LEU A 100 1.81 -6.33 -11.15
CA LEU A 100 2.39 -6.23 -9.82
C LEU A 100 3.08 -7.53 -9.40
N SER A 101 2.49 -8.67 -9.74
CA SER A 101 3.06 -9.99 -9.44
C SER A 101 4.38 -10.24 -10.19
N GLY A 102 4.44 -9.87 -11.47
CA GLY A 102 5.64 -9.95 -12.29
C GLY A 102 6.74 -9.02 -11.81
N LEU A 103 6.39 -7.80 -11.37
CA LEU A 103 7.31 -6.83 -10.79
C LEU A 103 7.91 -7.32 -9.46
N ILE A 104 7.09 -7.87 -8.56
CA ILE A 104 7.56 -8.51 -7.32
C ILE A 104 8.52 -9.66 -7.65
N ALA A 105 8.15 -10.54 -8.59
CA ALA A 105 9.00 -11.65 -9.00
C ALA A 105 10.33 -11.16 -9.62
N ALA A 106 10.30 -10.11 -10.42
CA ALA A 106 11.49 -9.49 -11.00
C ALA A 106 12.41 -8.89 -9.94
N TYR A 107 11.84 -8.20 -8.94
CA TYR A 107 12.58 -7.66 -7.81
C TYR A 107 13.25 -8.77 -6.98
N LYS A 108 12.50 -9.84 -6.63
CA LYS A 108 13.04 -10.99 -5.89
C LYS A 108 14.25 -11.64 -6.59
N ARG A 109 14.20 -11.77 -7.94
CA ARG A 109 15.31 -12.33 -8.74
C ARG A 109 16.62 -11.53 -8.65
N GLN A 110 16.57 -10.24 -8.28
CA GLN A 110 17.76 -9.42 -8.07
C GLN A 110 18.49 -9.79 -6.77
N PHE A 111 17.84 -10.52 -5.86
CA PHE A 111 18.36 -10.87 -4.53
C PHE A 111 18.30 -12.38 -4.27
N PRO A 112 19.04 -13.21 -5.02
CA PRO A 112 18.95 -14.68 -4.93
C PRO A 112 19.35 -15.28 -3.57
N ASN A 113 20.05 -14.51 -2.73
CA ASN A 113 20.51 -14.94 -1.40
C ASN A 113 19.62 -14.45 -0.25
N VAL A 114 18.50 -13.78 -0.55
CA VAL A 114 17.54 -13.30 0.45
C VAL A 114 16.35 -14.27 0.51
N ALA A 115 16.04 -14.73 1.71
CA ALA A 115 14.80 -15.47 1.95
C ALA A 115 13.64 -14.48 2.03
N PHE A 116 12.66 -14.63 1.14
CA PHE A 116 11.42 -13.88 1.17
C PHE A 116 10.34 -14.68 1.90
N ARG A 117 9.46 -14.00 2.63
CA ARG A 117 8.31 -14.67 3.27
C ARG A 117 7.41 -15.30 2.20
N ALA A 118 6.90 -16.48 2.50
CA ALA A 118 5.88 -17.11 1.67
C ALA A 118 4.56 -16.36 1.85
N ARG A 119 3.75 -16.29 0.79
CA ARG A 119 2.38 -15.80 0.90
C ARG A 119 1.60 -16.86 1.68
N GLU A 120 1.09 -16.52 2.86
CA GLU A 120 0.07 -17.37 3.50
C GLU A 120 -1.20 -17.23 2.66
N GLU A 121 -1.61 -18.31 2.01
CA GLU A 121 -2.91 -18.40 1.35
C GLU A 121 -3.97 -18.43 2.46
N ILE A 122 -4.80 -17.38 2.52
CA ILE A 122 -5.98 -17.32 3.40
C ILE A 122 -7.16 -17.97 2.68
#